data_AF-A0A7V0QLV9-F1
#
_entry.id   AF-A0A7V0QLV9-F1
#
_cell.length_a   1.000
_cell.length_b   1.000
_cell.length_c   1.000
_cell.angle_alpha   90.00
_cell.angle_beta   90.00
_cell.angle_gamma   90.00
#
_symmetry.space_group_name_H-M   'P 1'
#
loop_
_entity.id
_entity.type
_entity.pdbx_description
1 polymer ?
#
loop_
_entity_poly.entity_id
_entity_poly.type
_entity_poly.pdbx_seq_one_letter_code
_entity_poly.pdbx_strand_id
1 'polypeptide(L)'
;MGWKVDRLRVLFIGDIVGRPGRRAIRKLLPAACEEYRPDFVIANGENAAGGLGITPDIATKLLDSEIDVLTSGNHVWNKKEIYDYLNSTQRLIR
;
A
#
# COMPACT_ATOMS: atom_id res chain seq x y z
N MET A 1 32.91 6.60 -4.18
CA MET A 1 32.14 6.06 -3.04
C MET A 1 31.04 5.18 -3.63
N GLY A 2 31.29 3.88 -3.75
CA GLY A 2 30.43 2.97 -4.51
C GLY A 2 29.28 2.45 -3.65
N TRP A 3 28.04 2.69 -4.08
CA TRP A 3 26.90 1.93 -3.57
C TRP A 3 26.88 0.58 -4.29
N LYS A 4 27.39 -0.46 -3.64
CA LYS A 4 27.02 -1.83 -3.97
C LYS A 4 25.80 -2.19 -3.12
N VAL A 5 24.62 -1.98 -3.68
CA VAL A 5 23.41 -2.65 -3.15
C VAL A 5 23.43 -4.05 -3.75
N ASP A 6 24.09 -5.00 -3.09
CA ASP A 6 24.28 -6.35 -3.64
C ASP A 6 22.98 -7.18 -3.61
N ARG A 7 21.93 -6.72 -2.90
CA ARG A 7 20.61 -7.36 -2.85
C ARG A 7 19.52 -6.34 -2.48
N LEU A 8 18.43 -6.34 -3.25
CA LEU A 8 17.18 -5.63 -2.93
C LEU A 8 16.24 -6.55 -2.15
N ARG A 9 15.66 -6.08 -1.05
CA ARG A 9 14.62 -6.77 -0.28
C ARG A 9 13.29 -6.05 -0.45
N VAL A 10 12.30 -6.78 -0.92
CA VAL A 10 10.94 -6.26 -1.09
C VAL A 10 10.01 -6.98 -0.12
N LEU A 11 9.24 -6.22 0.66
CA LEU A 11 8.12 -6.74 1.42
C LEU A 11 6.84 -6.51 0.63
N PHE A 12 6.17 -7.59 0.23
CA PHE A 12 4.89 -7.53 -0.46
C PHE A 12 3.76 -7.97 0.48
N ILE A 13 2.76 -7.12 0.65
CA ILE A 13 1.59 -7.37 1.48
C ILE A 13 0.40 -7.63 0.56
N GLY A 14 -0.31 -8.73 0.82
CA GLY A 14 -1.55 -9.04 0.12
C GLY A 14 -2.68 -8.06 0.47
N ASP A 15 -3.90 -8.41 0.09
CA ASP A 15 -5.07 -7.55 0.19
C ASP A 15 -5.31 -6.97 1.58
N ILE A 16 -5.32 -5.63 1.63
CA ILE A 16 -5.75 -4.89 2.81
C ILE A 16 -7.28 -4.83 2.79
N VAL A 17 -7.94 -5.69 3.56
CA VAL A 17 -9.41 -5.78 3.57
C VAL A 17 -10.03 -4.94 4.69
N GLY A 18 -10.72 -3.86 4.29
CA GLY A 18 -11.57 -3.05 5.16
C GLY A 18 -10.87 -2.47 6.40
N ARG A 19 -11.68 -2.10 7.41
CA ARG A 19 -11.16 -1.52 8.66
C ARG A 19 -10.19 -2.46 9.41
N PRO A 20 -10.42 -3.78 9.48
CA PRO A 20 -9.49 -4.71 10.12
C PRO A 20 -8.11 -4.71 9.45
N GLY A 21 -8.05 -4.83 8.12
CA GLY A 21 -6.79 -4.78 7.36
C GLY A 21 -6.02 -3.48 7.61
N ARG A 22 -6.69 -2.33 7.51
CA ARG A 22 -6.06 -1.02 7.80
C ARG A 22 -5.57 -0.88 9.25
N ARG A 23 -6.17 -1.59 10.21
CA ARG A 23 -5.69 -1.63 11.60
C ARG A 23 -4.49 -2.57 11.76
N ALA A 24 -4.48 -3.69 11.05
CA ALA A 24 -3.34 -4.60 11.04
C ALA A 24 -2.09 -3.91 10.49
N ILE A 25 -2.19 -3.23 9.35
CA ILE A 25 -1.07 -2.45 8.76
C ILE A 25 -0.47 -1.49 9.80
N ARG A 26 -1.27 -0.59 10.36
CA ARG A 26 -0.80 0.40 11.35
C ARG A 26 -0.19 -0.20 12.63
N LYS A 27 -0.53 -1.44 12.97
CA LYS A 27 -0.07 -2.08 14.21
C LYS A 27 1.12 -3.01 14.00
N LEU A 28 1.20 -3.66 12.85
CA LEU A 28 2.10 -4.78 12.62
C LEU A 28 3.22 -4.45 11.63
N LEU A 29 2.95 -3.56 10.65
CA LEU A 29 3.92 -3.24 9.61
C LEU A 29 5.20 -2.61 10.18
N PRO A 30 5.17 -1.67 11.16
CA PRO A 30 6.39 -1.13 11.75
C PRO A 30 7.34 -2.18 12.32
N ALA A 31 6.80 -3.16 13.05
CA ALA A 31 7.60 -4.25 13.60
C ALA A 31 8.15 -5.17 12.48
N ALA A 32 7.37 -5.42 11.43
CA ALA A 32 7.84 -6.20 10.28
C ALA A 32 8.94 -5.46 9.51
N CYS A 33 8.84 -4.14 9.34
CA CYS A 33 9.89 -3.33 8.73
C CYS A 33 11.18 -3.35 9.56
N GLU A 34 11.07 -3.30 10.89
CA GLU A 34 12.23 -3.43 11.79
C GLU A 34 12.90 -4.82 11.70
N GLU A 35 12.10 -5.88 11.66
CA GLU A 35 12.57 -7.28 11.61
C GLU A 35 13.21 -7.62 10.27
N TYR A 36 12.50 -7.37 9.16
CA TYR A 36 12.92 -7.83 7.83
C TYR A 36 13.82 -6.82 7.11
N ARG A 37 13.78 -5.55 7.51
CA ARG A 37 14.50 -4.41 6.90
C ARG A 37 14.33 -4.38 5.38
N PRO A 38 13.09 -4.28 4.87
CA PRO A 38 12.85 -4.15 3.44
C PRO A 38 13.42 -2.82 2.92
N ASP A 39 13.94 -2.85 1.70
CA ASP A 39 14.32 -1.64 0.97
C ASP A 39 13.10 -1.01 0.26
N PHE A 40 12.04 -1.79 0.06
CA PHE A 40 10.80 -1.36 -0.58
C PHE A 40 9.59 -2.16 -0.10
N VAL A 41 8.48 -1.49 0.18
CA VAL A 41 7.24 -2.08 0.68
C VAL A 41 6.11 -1.84 -0.31
N ILE A 42 5.47 -2.94 -0.73
CA ILE A 42 4.31 -2.92 -1.64
C ILE A 42 3.11 -3.52 -0.93
N ALA A 43 1.93 -2.95 -1.12
CA ALA A 43 0.68 -3.54 -0.61
C ALA A 43 -0.48 -3.44 -1.59
N ASN A 44 -1.32 -4.48 -1.65
CA ASN A 44 -2.56 -4.42 -2.43
C ASN A 44 -3.68 -3.72 -1.64
N GLY A 45 -4.15 -2.57 -2.16
CA GLY A 45 -5.19 -1.75 -1.56
C GLY A 45 -6.61 -1.99 -2.10
N GLU A 46 -6.84 -2.96 -2.99
CA GLU A 46 -8.10 -3.05 -3.76
C GLU A 46 -9.36 -3.28 -2.90
N ASN A 47 -9.22 -3.77 -1.67
CA ASN A 47 -10.32 -4.06 -0.75
C ASN A 47 -10.33 -3.14 0.48
N ALA A 48 -9.56 -2.04 0.43
CA ALA A 48 -9.32 -1.21 1.60
C ALA A 48 -10.55 -0.41 2.04
N ALA A 49 -11.45 0.00 1.14
CA ALA A 49 -12.60 0.84 1.44
C ALA A 49 -13.90 0.03 1.65
N GLY A 50 -14.08 -0.50 2.87
CA GLY A 50 -15.28 -1.26 3.22
C GLY A 50 -15.34 -2.64 2.55
N GLY A 51 -14.18 -3.19 2.18
CA GLY A 51 -14.06 -4.51 1.56
C GLY A 51 -14.04 -4.49 0.04
N LEU A 52 -14.34 -3.36 -0.62
CA LEU A 52 -14.35 -3.22 -2.08
C LEU A 52 -13.92 -1.80 -2.48
N GLY A 53 -12.84 -1.69 -3.24
CA GLY A 53 -12.23 -0.46 -3.72
C GLY A 53 -11.35 0.24 -2.70
N ILE A 54 -10.89 1.44 -3.07
CA ILE A 54 -10.04 2.30 -2.26
C ILE A 54 -10.45 3.76 -2.48
N THR A 55 -10.34 4.60 -1.45
CA THR A 55 -10.60 6.05 -1.55
C THR A 55 -9.27 6.81 -1.46
N PRO A 56 -9.17 8.05 -1.98
CA PRO A 56 -7.96 8.87 -1.86
C PRO A 56 -7.47 9.02 -0.42
N ASP A 57 -8.39 9.29 0.52
CA ASP A 57 -8.07 9.39 1.96
C ASP A 57 -7.47 8.08 2.52
N ILE A 58 -8.02 6.94 2.13
CA ILE A 58 -7.50 5.64 2.57
C ILE A 58 -6.15 5.33 1.93
N ALA A 59 -5.98 5.62 0.64
CA ALA A 59 -4.71 5.43 -0.06
C ALA A 59 -3.59 6.25 0.59
N THR A 60 -3.83 7.55 0.82
CA THR A 60 -2.87 8.43 1.51
C THR A 60 -2.49 7.89 2.88
N LYS A 61 -3.48 7.53 3.72
CA LYS A 61 -3.21 6.98 5.06
C LYS A 61 -2.42 5.68 5.05
N LEU A 62 -2.60 4.84 4.03
CA LEU A 62 -1.84 3.61 3.87
C LEU A 62 -0.42 3.91 3.40
N LEU A 63 -0.24 4.81 2.44
CA LEU A 63 1.06 5.28 1.97
C LEU A 63 1.88 6.00 3.05
N ASP A 64 1.20 6.58 4.06
CA ASP A 64 1.83 7.16 5.24
C ASP A 64 2.23 6.09 6.29
N SER A 65 1.85 4.82 6.09
CA SER A 65 2.14 3.70 7.00
C SER A 65 3.31 2.84 6.50
N GLU A 66 4.43 3.45 6.11
CA GLU A 66 5.65 2.77 5.60
C GLU A 66 5.47 1.98 4.29
N ILE A 67 4.32 2.14 3.60
CA ILE A 67 4.09 1.54 2.29
C ILE A 67 4.61 2.50 1.22
N ASP A 68 5.58 2.06 0.41
CA ASP A 68 6.12 2.88 -0.67
C ASP A 68 5.13 3.01 -1.82
N VAL A 69 4.54 1.89 -2.24
CA VAL A 69 3.58 1.80 -3.35
C VAL A 69 2.39 0.91 -3.01
N LEU A 70 1.22 1.38 -3.38
CA LEU A 70 0.01 0.57 -3.41
C LEU A 70 -0.21 0.01 -4.82
N THR A 71 -0.54 -1.28 -4.90
CA THR A 71 -1.18 -1.86 -6.08
C THR A 71 -2.68 -1.93 -5.87
N SER A 72 -3.41 -2.20 -6.95
CA SER A 72 -4.84 -2.44 -6.90
C SER A 72 -5.23 -3.62 -7.81
N GLY A 73 -6.52 -3.77 -8.05
CA GLY A 73 -7.09 -4.87 -8.82
C GLY A 73 -8.39 -4.49 -9.51
N ASN A 74 -9.29 -5.46 -9.65
CA ASN A 74 -10.55 -5.27 -10.36
C ASN A 74 -11.51 -4.34 -9.59
N HIS A 75 -11.37 -4.21 -8.28
CA HIS A 75 -12.23 -3.35 -7.45
C HIS A 75 -11.81 -1.88 -7.40
N VAL A 76 -10.72 -1.48 -8.06
CA VAL A 76 -10.20 -0.10 -7.94
C VAL A 76 -11.26 0.96 -8.25
N TRP A 77 -12.15 0.71 -9.21
CA TRP A 77 -13.19 1.65 -9.66
C TRP A 77 -14.44 1.72 -8.78
N ASN A 78 -14.53 0.91 -7.72
CA ASN A 78 -15.74 0.82 -6.88
C ASN A 78 -15.99 2.09 -6.05
N LYS A 79 -15.03 3.01 -5.97
CA LYS A 79 -15.15 4.32 -5.32
C LYS A 79 -14.88 5.42 -6.35
N LYS A 80 -15.91 6.18 -6.74
CA LYS A 80 -15.80 7.21 -7.79
C LYS A 80 -14.76 8.29 -7.48
N GLU A 81 -14.56 8.61 -6.22
CA GLU A 81 -13.52 9.55 -5.77
C GLU A 81 -12.09 9.14 -6.13
N ILE A 82 -11.82 7.90 -6.56
CA ILE A 82 -10.47 7.44 -6.88
C ILE A 82 -9.96 7.84 -8.27
N TYR A 83 -10.85 8.21 -9.21
CA TYR A 83 -10.48 8.42 -10.62
C TYR A 83 -9.41 9.51 -10.78
N ASP A 84 -9.65 10.69 -10.22
CA ASP A 84 -8.69 11.81 -10.28
C ASP A 84 -7.43 11.52 -9.46
N TYR A 85 -7.58 10.74 -8.39
CA TYR A 85 -6.44 10.35 -7.56
C TYR A 85 -5.46 9.46 -8.33
N LEU A 86 -5.93 8.47 -9.07
CA LEU A 86 -5.08 7.61 -9.92
C LEU A 86 -4.25 8.40 -10.94
N ASN A 87 -4.80 9.51 -11.45
CA ASN A 87 -4.07 10.37 -12.39
C ASN A 87 -3.08 11.31 -11.71
N SER A 88 -3.26 11.59 -10.41
CA SER A 88 -2.46 12.57 -9.67
C SER A 88 -1.34 11.94 -8.83
N THR A 89 -1.36 10.63 -8.61
CA THR A 89 -0.32 9.92 -7.86
C THR A 89 0.40 8.90 -8.72
N GLN A 90 1.71 8.76 -8.50
CA GLN A 90 2.52 7.67 -9.05
C GLN A 90 2.63 6.48 -8.07
N ARG A 91 2.08 6.61 -6.86
CA ARG A 91 2.22 5.65 -5.76
C ARG A 91 1.01 4.72 -5.57
N LEU A 92 0.01 4.81 -6.44
CA LEU A 92 -1.09 3.85 -6.53
C LEU A 92 -1.19 3.36 -7.97
N ILE A 93 -0.87 2.08 -8.19
CA ILE A 93 -0.77 1.47 -9.51
C ILE A 93 -1.99 0.57 -9.77
N ARG A 94 -2.50 0.63 -11.00
CA ARG A 94 -3.52 -0.27 -11.53
C ARG A 94 -2.91 -1.15 -12.62
#